data_AF-A0A0J6LDR5-F1
#
_entry.id   AF-A0A0J6LDR5-F1
#
_cell.length_a   1.000
_cell.length_b   1.000
_cell.length_c   1.000
_cell.angle_alpha   90.00
_cell.angle_beta   90.00
_cell.angle_gamma   90.00
#
_symmetry.space_group_name_H-M   'P 1'
#
loop_
_entity.id
_entity.type
_entity.pdbx_description
1 polymer ?
#
loop_
_entity_poly.entity_id
_entity_poly.type
_entity_poly.pdbx_seq_one_letter_code
_entity_poly.pdbx_strand_id
1 'polypeptide(L)'
;MGGINDLDWCGKLLYPYYEHFNDGKLRYRSGSLVAFLGLLWEWEDESGFPFYTGTQEYDCHHFDMYLKEFLKYAPKVKRQFPNIYLAIVESLMKLDERERWENEFPNICKDLFDNVREKLFHKDVQNIDYDKVYQEGRMLY
;
A
#
# COMPACT_ATOMS: atom_id res chain seq x y z
N MET A 1 3.10 7.54 29.89
CA MET A 1 1.93 7.89 29.07
C MET A 1 2.38 8.03 27.64
N GLY A 2 2.38 6.92 26.88
CA GLY A 2 2.72 6.93 25.46
C GLY A 2 1.44 7.09 24.67
N GLY A 3 1.04 8.33 24.41
CA GLY A 3 -0.06 8.60 23.51
C GLY A 3 0.36 8.16 22.12
N ILE A 4 -0.40 7.25 21.51
CA ILE A 4 -0.40 7.09 20.07
C ILE A 4 -0.76 8.48 19.55
N ASN A 5 0.21 9.21 19.02
CA ASN A 5 -0.11 10.43 18.30
C ASN A 5 -0.84 9.95 17.05
N ASP A 6 -2.18 9.96 17.11
CA ASP A 6 -3.02 9.75 15.95
C ASP A 6 -2.54 10.73 14.87
N LEU A 7 -2.35 10.21 13.67
CA LEU A 7 -2.14 11.08 12.52
C LEU A 7 -3.46 11.85 12.31
N ASP A 8 -3.38 13.08 11.79
CA ASP A 8 -4.55 13.96 11.63
C ASP A 8 -5.68 13.34 10.76
N TRP A 9 -5.40 12.19 10.15
CA TRP A 9 -6.27 11.41 9.30
C TRP A 9 -6.79 10.11 9.90
N CYS A 10 -6.38 9.69 11.10
CA CYS A 10 -6.82 8.42 11.72
C CYS A 10 -8.34 8.32 11.93
N GLY A 11 -9.09 9.43 11.85
CA GLY A 11 -10.55 9.45 11.89
C GLY A 11 -11.26 9.61 10.54
N LYS A 12 -10.52 9.61 9.42
CA LYS A 12 -11.08 9.80 8.07
C LYS A 12 -11.13 8.46 7.34
N LEU A 13 -12.35 7.94 7.17
CA LEU A 13 -12.62 6.60 6.63
C LEU A 13 -11.94 6.32 5.27
N LEU A 14 -11.78 7.35 4.42
CA LEU A 14 -11.23 7.22 3.06
C LEU A 14 -10.12 8.22 2.77
N TYR A 15 -9.24 8.44 3.75
CA TYR A 15 -8.14 9.38 3.55
C TYR A 15 -7.20 8.93 2.41
N PRO A 16 -6.80 9.82 1.49
CA PRO A 16 -5.96 9.48 0.36
C PRO A 16 -4.48 9.32 0.79
N TYR A 17 -4.15 8.23 1.49
CA TYR A 17 -2.80 8.01 2.04
C TYR A 17 -1.70 8.10 0.97
N TYR A 18 -2.00 7.72 -0.26
CA TYR A 18 -1.06 7.76 -1.39
C TYR A 18 -0.43 9.15 -1.61
N GLU A 19 -1.10 10.24 -1.22
CA GLU A 19 -0.57 11.61 -1.33
C GLU A 19 0.69 11.84 -0.48
N HIS A 20 0.93 11.00 0.53
CA HIS A 20 2.03 11.15 1.48
C HIS A 20 3.20 10.17 1.28
N PHE A 21 3.18 9.32 0.25
CA PHE A 21 4.28 8.36 -0.02
C PHE A 21 5.63 9.02 -0.27
N ASN A 22 5.65 10.32 -0.55
CA ASN A 22 6.87 11.12 -0.68
C ASN A 22 6.90 12.35 0.25
N ASP A 23 6.05 12.40 1.28
CA ASP A 23 5.92 13.54 2.19
C ASP A 23 7.27 13.96 2.79
N GLY A 24 7.54 15.25 2.94
CA GLY A 24 8.79 15.76 3.51
C GLY A 24 9.05 15.25 4.93
N LYS A 25 8.01 15.01 5.72
CA LYS A 25 8.07 14.49 7.09
C LYS A 25 8.02 12.96 7.07
N LEU A 26 9.07 12.32 7.62
CA LEU A 26 9.20 10.86 7.66
C LEU A 26 7.99 10.17 8.29
N ARG A 27 7.43 10.76 9.36
CA ARG A 27 6.24 10.23 10.05
C ARG A 27 5.02 10.08 9.14
N TYR A 28 4.71 11.07 8.30
CA TYR A 28 3.58 10.96 7.36
C TYR A 28 3.90 9.98 6.23
N ARG A 29 5.16 9.91 5.81
CA ARG A 29 5.60 8.96 4.79
C ARG A 29 5.49 7.50 5.26
N SER A 30 6.04 7.16 6.43
CA SER A 30 5.96 5.80 6.97
C SER A 30 4.51 5.45 7.31
N GLY A 31 3.77 6.36 7.95
CA GLY A 31 2.38 6.13 8.34
C GLY A 31 1.46 5.87 7.15
N SER A 32 1.60 6.62 6.06
CA SER A 32 0.80 6.39 4.84
C SER A 32 1.13 5.06 4.15
N LEU A 33 2.41 4.67 4.12
CA LEU A 33 2.81 3.37 3.56
C LEU A 33 2.26 2.21 4.41
N VAL A 34 2.29 2.33 5.74
CA VAL A 34 1.69 1.33 6.64
C VAL A 34 0.17 1.28 6.46
N ALA A 35 -0.50 2.42 6.30
CA ALA A 35 -1.93 2.43 6.02
C ALA A 35 -2.25 1.74 4.69
N PHE A 36 -1.46 1.97 3.64
CA PHE A 36 -1.63 1.26 2.38
C PHE A 36 -1.43 -0.25 2.53
N LEU A 37 -0.40 -0.69 3.27
CA LEU A 37 -0.21 -2.10 3.59
C LEU A 37 -1.41 -2.69 4.33
N GLY A 38 -1.98 -1.94 5.28
CA GLY A 38 -3.20 -2.34 5.98
C GLY A 38 -4.39 -2.56 5.03
N LEU A 39 -4.62 -1.64 4.09
CA LEU A 39 -5.68 -1.80 3.08
C LEU A 39 -5.47 -3.03 2.18
N LEU A 40 -4.22 -3.37 1.86
CA LEU A 40 -3.90 -4.58 1.11
C LEU A 40 -4.21 -5.83 1.93
N TRP A 41 -3.88 -5.84 3.22
CA TRP A 41 -4.16 -6.97 4.11
C TRP A 41 -5.64 -7.18 4.36
N GLU A 42 -6.43 -6.12 4.54
CA GLU A 42 -7.88 -6.23 4.65
C GLU A 42 -8.49 -6.94 3.44
N TRP A 43 -7.94 -6.68 2.25
CA TRP A 43 -8.35 -7.38 1.04
C TRP A 43 -7.84 -8.82 1.00
N GLU A 44 -6.55 -9.05 1.31
CA GLU A 44 -5.93 -10.37 1.31
C GLU A 44 -6.58 -11.34 2.30
N ASP A 45 -6.97 -10.89 3.49
CA ASP A 45 -7.63 -11.73 4.49
C ASP A 45 -9.16 -11.78 4.32
N GLU A 46 -9.68 -11.10 3.29
CA GLU A 46 -11.10 -10.98 2.99
C GLU A 46 -11.92 -10.37 4.13
N SER A 47 -11.28 -9.64 5.05
CA SER A 47 -11.96 -8.91 6.13
C SER A 47 -12.59 -7.60 5.66
N GLY A 48 -12.13 -7.06 4.52
CA GLY A 48 -12.67 -5.87 3.89
C GLY A 48 -12.32 -5.77 2.41
N PHE A 49 -13.11 -5.01 1.65
CA PHE A 49 -12.83 -4.72 0.24
C PHE A 49 -12.66 -3.21 0.05
N PRO A 50 -11.54 -2.64 0.51
CA PRO A 50 -11.39 -1.18 0.59
C PRO A 50 -11.29 -0.47 -0.77
N PHE A 51 -10.98 -1.19 -1.84
CA PHE A 51 -10.72 -0.61 -3.15
C PHE A 51 -11.94 -0.64 -4.09
N TYR A 52 -12.04 0.38 -4.94
CA TYR A 52 -13.06 0.47 -5.97
C TYR A 52 -12.77 -0.47 -7.14
N THR A 53 -13.70 -1.39 -7.44
CA THR A 53 -13.60 -2.35 -8.56
C THR A 53 -14.37 -1.93 -9.81
N GLY A 54 -15.01 -0.75 -9.80
CA GLY A 54 -15.79 -0.27 -10.94
C GLY A 54 -17.30 -0.54 -10.84
N THR A 55 -17.76 -1.20 -9.77
CA THR A 55 -19.16 -1.62 -9.62
C THR A 55 -19.83 -1.15 -8.32
N GLN A 56 -19.05 -0.73 -7.33
CA GLN A 56 -19.58 -0.29 -6.04
C GLN A 56 -20.29 1.08 -6.16
N GLU A 57 -21.42 1.22 -5.47
CA GLU A 57 -22.13 2.49 -5.36
C GLU A 57 -21.72 3.31 -4.12
N TYR A 58 -20.82 2.78 -3.30
CA TYR A 58 -20.29 3.42 -2.10
C TYR A 58 -18.85 3.91 -2.30
N ASP A 59 -18.44 4.88 -1.48
CA ASP A 59 -17.11 5.46 -1.57
C ASP A 59 -16.04 4.41 -1.18
N CYS A 60 -15.04 4.25 -2.04
CA CYS A 60 -13.92 3.33 -1.87
C CYS A 60 -12.58 4.02 -2.14
N HIS A 61 -11.48 3.40 -1.73
CA HIS A 61 -10.14 3.82 -2.13
C HIS A 61 -9.87 3.53 -3.62
N HIS A 62 -9.17 4.45 -4.28
CA HIS A 62 -8.79 4.31 -5.69
C HIS A 62 -7.48 3.55 -5.84
N PHE A 63 -7.54 2.22 -6.04
CA PHE A 63 -6.36 1.36 -6.10
C PHE A 63 -5.32 1.82 -7.14
N ASP A 64 -5.77 2.31 -8.30
CA ASP A 64 -4.88 2.82 -9.35
C ASP A 64 -4.04 4.02 -8.87
N MET A 65 -4.59 4.89 -8.04
CA MET A 65 -3.87 6.04 -7.47
C MET A 65 -2.78 5.59 -6.51
N TYR A 66 -3.07 4.58 -5.68
CA TYR A 66 -2.08 3.95 -4.79
C TYR A 66 -0.95 3.30 -5.59
N LEU A 67 -1.28 2.52 -6.62
CA LEU A 67 -0.28 1.88 -7.49
C LEU A 67 0.61 2.90 -8.20
N LYS A 68 0.01 3.94 -8.79
CA LYS A 68 0.74 5.01 -9.50
C LYS A 68 1.75 5.72 -8.58
N GLU A 69 1.32 6.17 -7.42
CA GLU A 69 2.20 6.91 -6.50
C GLU A 69 3.23 5.99 -5.84
N PHE A 70 2.86 4.74 -5.49
CA PHE A 70 3.84 3.77 -4.97
C PHE A 70 4.92 3.47 -6.01
N LEU A 71 4.53 3.18 -7.26
CA LEU A 71 5.45 2.91 -8.36
C LEU A 71 6.41 4.08 -8.60
N LYS A 72 5.89 5.31 -8.60
CA LYS A 72 6.66 6.54 -8.80
C LYS A 72 7.75 6.74 -7.74
N TYR A 73 7.48 6.34 -6.49
CA TYR A 73 8.39 6.55 -5.36
C TYR A 73 9.07 5.28 -4.85
N ALA A 74 8.81 4.12 -5.46
CA ALA A 74 9.33 2.81 -5.08
C ALA A 74 10.84 2.80 -4.78
N PRO A 75 11.75 3.38 -5.60
CA PRO A 75 13.18 3.38 -5.28
C PRO A 75 13.51 4.13 -3.98
N LYS A 76 12.80 5.24 -3.72
CA LYS A 76 12.99 6.04 -2.50
C LYS A 76 12.44 5.31 -1.29
N VAL A 77 11.25 4.72 -1.42
CA VAL A 77 10.59 3.94 -0.36
C VAL A 77 11.47 2.73 0.00
N LYS A 78 11.93 1.94 -0.97
CA LYS A 78 12.83 0.80 -0.77
C LYS A 78 14.09 1.17 0.02
N ARG A 79 14.69 2.34 -0.26
CA ARG A 79 15.89 2.79 0.43
C ARG A 79 15.61 3.21 1.89
N GLN A 80 14.44 3.76 2.17
CA GLN A 80 14.12 4.35 3.48
C GLN A 80 13.40 3.38 4.42
N PHE A 81 12.52 2.56 3.85
CA PHE A 81 11.67 1.61 4.56
C PHE A 81 11.71 0.28 3.80
N PRO A 82 12.87 -0.39 3.75
CA PRO A 82 13.04 -1.62 2.98
C PRO A 82 12.06 -2.72 3.38
N ASN A 83 11.72 -2.85 4.67
CA ASN A 83 10.80 -3.91 5.11
C ASN A 83 9.35 -3.60 4.75
N ILE A 84 8.90 -2.35 4.95
CA ILE A 84 7.56 -1.91 4.48
C ILE A 84 7.45 -2.05 2.96
N TYR A 85 8.48 -1.65 2.21
CA TYR A 85 8.52 -1.82 0.76
C TYR A 85 8.32 -3.29 0.37
N LEU A 86 9.08 -4.20 0.97
CA LEU A 86 8.99 -5.63 0.66
C LEU A 86 7.60 -6.18 1.01
N ALA A 87 7.05 -5.82 2.17
CA ALA A 87 5.72 -6.25 2.58
C ALA A 87 4.63 -5.81 1.59
N ILE A 88 4.65 -4.54 1.16
CA ILE A 88 3.70 -4.04 0.15
C ILE A 88 3.86 -4.80 -1.17
N VAL A 89 5.10 -5.03 -1.62
CA VAL A 89 5.33 -5.78 -2.87
C VAL A 89 4.85 -7.22 -2.76
N GLU A 90 5.11 -7.91 -1.64
CA GLU A 90 4.61 -9.27 -1.39
C GLU A 90 3.09 -9.32 -1.44
N SER A 91 2.44 -8.39 -0.74
CA SER A 91 0.99 -8.23 -0.71
C SER A 91 0.39 -8.02 -2.11
N LEU A 92 0.97 -7.11 -2.89
CA LEU A 92 0.56 -6.87 -4.27
C LEU A 92 0.73 -8.10 -5.16
N MET A 93 1.83 -8.86 -5.00
CA MET A 93 2.05 -10.09 -5.75
C MET A 93 1.00 -11.16 -5.45
N LYS A 94 0.69 -11.36 -4.16
CA LYS A 94 -0.35 -12.32 -3.72
C LYS A 94 -1.72 -11.93 -4.26
N LEU A 95 -2.06 -10.64 -4.17
CA LEU A 95 -3.33 -10.13 -4.64
C LEU A 95 -3.47 -10.30 -6.16
N ASP A 96 -2.43 -10.00 -6.94
CA ASP A 96 -2.44 -10.19 -8.39
C ASP A 96 -2.58 -11.67 -8.79
N GLU A 97 -1.88 -12.55 -8.08
CA GLU A 97 -1.95 -14.01 -8.32
C GLU A 97 -3.34 -14.57 -8.03
N ARG A 98 -3.98 -14.13 -6.94
CA ARG A 98 -5.31 -14.60 -6.52
C ARG A 98 -6.43 -14.05 -7.39
N GLU A 99 -6.49 -12.73 -7.55
CA GLU A 99 -7.66 -12.06 -8.15
C GLU A 99 -7.56 -11.95 -9.67
N ARG A 100 -6.32 -11.95 -10.21
CA ARG A 100 -6.03 -11.51 -11.58
C ARG A 100 -6.55 -10.10 -11.81
N TRP A 101 -5.74 -9.09 -11.51
CA TRP A 101 -6.20 -7.70 -11.39
C TRP A 101 -7.05 -7.17 -12.55
N GLU A 102 -6.82 -7.60 -13.80
CA GLU A 102 -7.66 -7.19 -14.93
C GLU A 102 -9.13 -7.62 -14.82
N ASN A 103 -9.39 -8.74 -14.14
CA ASN A 103 -10.74 -9.23 -13.90
C ASN A 103 -11.40 -8.49 -12.75
N GLU A 104 -10.66 -8.27 -11.66
CA GLU A 104 -11.19 -7.67 -10.45
C GLU A 104 -11.31 -6.14 -10.56
N PHE A 105 -10.41 -5.50 -11.31
CA PHE A 105 -10.38 -4.06 -11.49
C PHE A 105 -10.47 -3.68 -12.98
N PRO A 106 -11.59 -4.00 -13.67
CA PRO A 106 -11.76 -3.74 -15.09
C PRO A 106 -11.76 -2.23 -15.44
N ASN A 107 -11.97 -1.38 -14.43
CA ASN A 107 -11.90 0.08 -14.53
C ASN A 107 -10.46 0.62 -14.57
N ILE A 108 -9.44 -0.19 -14.29
CA ILE A 108 -8.03 0.21 -14.28
C ILE A 108 -7.37 -0.23 -15.59
N CYS A 109 -6.56 0.66 -16.17
CA CYS A 109 -5.84 0.38 -17.40
C CYS A 109 -4.81 -0.74 -17.18
N LYS A 110 -4.86 -1.79 -18.02
CA LYS A 110 -3.92 -2.93 -18.00
C LYS A 110 -2.45 -2.50 -18.02
N ASP A 111 -2.11 -1.44 -18.75
CA ASP A 111 -0.74 -0.92 -18.82
C ASP A 111 -0.19 -0.53 -17.44
N LEU A 112 -1.05 -0.11 -16.49
CA LEU A 112 -0.63 0.16 -15.12
C LEU A 112 -0.21 -1.13 -14.41
N PHE A 113 -0.99 -2.21 -14.55
CA PHE A 113 -0.67 -3.50 -13.95
C PHE A 113 0.61 -4.10 -14.52
N ASP A 114 0.77 -4.05 -15.85
CA ASP A 114 1.98 -4.52 -16.52
C ASP A 114 3.22 -3.75 -16.02
N ASN A 115 3.12 -2.43 -15.87
CA ASN A 115 4.19 -1.60 -15.30
C ASN A 115 4.53 -1.97 -13.84
N VAL A 116 3.52 -2.26 -13.02
CA VAL A 116 3.71 -2.68 -11.62
C VAL A 116 4.43 -4.02 -11.56
N ARG A 117 3.95 -5.00 -12.34
CA ARG A 117 4.56 -6.34 -12.42
C ARG A 117 6.02 -6.26 -12.87
N GLU A 118 6.30 -5.52 -13.94
CA GLU A 118 7.66 -5.39 -14.48
C GLU A 118 8.63 -4.74 -13.48
N LYS A 119 8.19 -3.68 -12.79
CA LYS A 119 9.09 -2.84 -11.97
C LYS A 119 9.18 -3.24 -10.51
N LEU A 120 8.18 -3.94 -9.98
CA LEU A 120 8.10 -4.25 -8.55
C LEU A 120 8.21 -5.74 -8.27
N PHE A 121 7.64 -6.62 -9.11
CA PHE A 121 7.56 -8.05 -8.81
C PHE A 121 8.89 -8.73 -9.13
N HIS A 122 9.74 -8.81 -8.12
CA HIS A 122 11.05 -9.43 -8.20
C HIS A 122 11.17 -10.58 -7.20
N LYS A 123 11.98 -11.60 -7.52
CA LYS A 123 12.07 -12.85 -6.76
C LYS A 123 12.72 -12.73 -5.37
N ASP A 124 13.29 -11.57 -5.04
CA ASP A 124 13.96 -11.32 -3.76
C ASP A 124 12.97 -11.10 -2.59
N VAL A 125 11.66 -11.18 -2.84
CA VAL A 125 10.61 -11.09 -1.84
C VAL A 125 10.45 -12.44 -1.14
N GLN A 126 11.41 -12.80 -0.28
CA GLN A 126 11.32 -13.99 0.58
C GLN A 126 11.80 -13.64 2.00
N ASN A 127 11.08 -14.14 3.02
CA ASN A 127 11.36 -13.96 4.45
C ASN A 127 11.24 -12.51 4.97
N ILE A 128 10.04 -11.94 4.87
CA ILE A 128 9.74 -10.64 5.48
C ILE A 128 9.67 -10.78 7.00
N ASP A 129 10.47 -9.95 7.68
CA ASP A 129 10.49 -9.83 9.13
C ASP A 129 9.48 -8.75 9.55
N TYR A 130 8.28 -9.17 9.93
CA TYR A 130 7.19 -8.26 10.29
C TYR A 130 7.51 -7.41 11.53
N ASP A 131 8.38 -7.87 12.44
CA ASP A 131 8.82 -7.03 13.55
C ASP A 131 9.60 -5.81 13.05
N LYS A 132 10.39 -5.97 11.98
CA LYS A 132 11.08 -4.85 11.33
C LYS A 132 10.14 -3.95 10.55
N VAL A 133 9.10 -4.50 9.92
CA VAL A 133 8.02 -3.70 9.29
C VAL A 133 7.38 -2.79 10.34
N TYR A 134 7.03 -3.33 11.51
CA TYR A 134 6.47 -2.55 12.61
C TYR A 134 7.47 -1.56 13.21
N GLN A 135 8.78 -1.85 13.22
CA GLN A 135 9.79 -0.89 13.66
C GLN A 135 9.92 0.30 12.70
N GLU A 136 9.96 0.06 11.38
CA GLU A 136 9.94 1.11 10.36
C GLU A 136 8.65 1.94 10.43
N GLY A 137 7.51 1.27 10.63
CA GLY A 137 6.22 1.91 10.82
C GLY A 137 6.19 2.78 12.08
N ARG A 138 6.91 2.38 13.13
CA ARG A 138 7.04 3.08 14.42
C ARG A 138 8.14 4.12 14.48
N MET A 139 8.88 4.40 13.40
CA MET A 139 9.75 5.60 13.27
C MET A 139 8.93 6.92 13.28
N LEU A 140 7.74 6.90 13.89
CA LEU A 140 6.85 8.00 14.22
C LEU A 140 7.38 8.90 15.35
N TYR A 141 8.56 8.58 15.92
CA TYR A 141 9.17 9.24 17.07
C TYR A 141 10.63 9.61 16.81
#